data_AF-A0A536Y6R1-F1
#
_entry.id   AF-A0A536Y6R1-F1
#
_cell.length_a   1.000
_cell.length_b   1.000
_cell.length_c   1.000
_cell.angle_alpha   90.00
_cell.angle_beta   90.00
_cell.angle_gamma   90.00
#
_symmetry.space_group_name_H-M   'P 1'
#
loop_
_entity.id
_entity.type
_entity.pdbx_description
1 polymer ?
#
loop_
_entity_poly.entity_id
_entity_poly.type
_entity_poly.pdbx_seq_one_letter_code
_entity_poly.pdbx_strand_id
1 'polypeptide(L)'
;MRDAVFDTYQRLMPRSRASAPAVIVAIDERALDARGQWPWPRTLMAELLRAILAAGPAAVGVDLFFAEPDRASPAGDAALAEAIEGEKVVLGIAGLEYRDRRFPFPPSAAPVRIAAKRELALRRYDGQLQSRPEISRAAAGRGLLSSDAKGVVRRVPLIARIGQVLVPSLSVEMIRVAIDAPLLGLTDRGGEHLELGIGNVSVPLQSDGSMYLYFGHEDGERFVSAEQILSGSVPADVLRDKLVLVGITGLGLLDYQVTPLGERIPGVEVHAQLIEQMYDGNYLRRPTGATWLEAALLLTAGALLVLWVPTVRPWMSASLLAAVLAVLVALGLAAFRAGYLVDVAAPAIGAAVLFAGLLASTLAEADQQRRLLREAQARVAGELEAARRIQMGLLPAPRELFAYERRFTLDAHLEPARTVGGDFYDCFMLDGERLFFLVGDVSGKGLGASLFMALAKSLVKSIALRGDGGDPAEVLRAANAEIGRDNPESLFVTVFAAVLDARTGRMRYCNAGHEPPVLCQPGEAPQRLADCAGPPLCVIADFPYASGELALAPDGWLCAVSDGVTEAMNPRGELYGAPRLLAALTASGSREPQAVLAAVREDVRRYAAGAEQSDDVTLVCVRLESR
;
A
#
# COMPACT_ATOMS: atom_id res chain seq x y z
N MET A 1 -12.72 15.87 -13.84
CA MET A 1 -12.77 15.14 -12.55
C MET A 1 -13.54 15.92 -11.50
N ARG A 2 -13.20 17.18 -11.22
CA ARG A 2 -13.96 18.05 -10.30
C ARG A 2 -15.49 17.98 -10.47
N ASP A 3 -15.96 18.25 -11.69
CA ASP A 3 -17.40 18.26 -11.97
C ASP A 3 -18.06 16.89 -11.70
N ALA A 4 -17.34 15.79 -11.92
CA ALA A 4 -17.85 14.45 -11.62
C ALA A 4 -18.00 14.19 -10.12
N VAL A 5 -17.14 14.78 -9.28
CA VAL A 5 -17.28 14.75 -7.81
C VAL A 5 -18.52 15.52 -7.39
N PHE A 6 -18.72 16.72 -7.94
CA PHE A 6 -19.89 17.54 -7.65
C PHE A 6 -21.20 16.86 -8.10
N ASP A 7 -21.18 16.20 -9.26
CA ASP A 7 -22.31 15.40 -9.72
C ASP A 7 -22.59 14.23 -8.76
N THR A 8 -21.54 13.59 -8.25
CA THR A 8 -21.66 12.49 -7.28
C THR A 8 -22.25 12.98 -5.97
N TYR A 9 -21.88 14.16 -5.48
CA TYR A 9 -22.51 14.76 -4.31
C TYR A 9 -24.00 15.00 -4.51
N GLN A 10 -24.40 15.55 -5.67
CA GLN A 10 -25.82 15.75 -5.97
C GLN A 10 -26.58 14.42 -6.09
N ARG A 11 -25.98 13.36 -6.63
CA ARG A 11 -26.59 12.02 -6.66
C ARG A 11 -26.78 11.42 -5.27
N LEU A 12 -25.82 11.63 -4.36
CA LEU A 12 -25.89 11.13 -2.98
C LEU A 12 -26.85 11.94 -2.11
N MET A 13 -26.95 13.24 -2.37
CA MET A 13 -27.74 14.20 -1.60
C MET A 13 -28.50 15.13 -2.54
N PRO A 14 -29.51 14.63 -3.29
CA PRO A 14 -30.32 15.46 -4.19
C PRO A 14 -31.13 16.49 -3.39
N ARG A 15 -31.46 17.63 -4.01
CA ARG A 15 -32.28 18.65 -3.36
C ARG A 15 -33.68 18.09 -3.09
N SER A 16 -34.13 18.21 -1.85
CA SER A 16 -35.54 17.96 -1.51
C SER A 16 -36.39 19.15 -1.94
N ARG A 17 -37.49 18.88 -2.65
CA ARG A 17 -38.48 19.91 -3.02
C ARG A 17 -39.24 20.34 -1.75
N ALA A 18 -38.95 21.52 -1.23
CA ALA A 18 -39.60 22.05 -0.03
C ALA A 18 -40.82 22.94 -0.36
N SER A 19 -40.78 23.59 -1.53
CA SER A 19 -41.85 24.46 -2.02
C SER A 19 -42.19 24.16 -3.48
N ALA A 20 -43.39 24.54 -3.89
CA ALA A 20 -43.87 24.45 -5.28
C ALA A 20 -44.32 25.83 -5.82
N PRO A 21 -43.42 26.84 -5.90
CA PRO A 21 -43.72 28.16 -6.42
C PRO A 21 -43.92 28.20 -7.94
N ALA A 22 -43.40 27.21 -8.67
CA ALA A 22 -43.44 27.16 -10.13
C ALA A 22 -44.27 25.97 -10.64
N VAL A 23 -45.04 26.20 -11.70
CA VAL A 23 -45.82 25.20 -12.43
C VAL A 23 -45.51 25.31 -13.92
N ILE A 24 -45.36 24.18 -14.61
CA ILE A 24 -45.05 24.12 -16.04
C ILE A 24 -46.33 23.76 -16.80
N VAL A 25 -46.79 24.68 -17.65
CA VAL A 25 -47.80 24.38 -18.67
C VAL A 25 -47.09 23.87 -19.92
N ALA A 26 -47.19 22.56 -20.12
CA ALA A 26 -46.46 21.81 -21.11
C ALA A 26 -47.24 21.68 -22.42
N ILE A 27 -46.62 22.07 -23.53
CA ILE A 27 -47.04 21.67 -24.88
C ILE A 27 -46.46 20.26 -25.10
N ASP A 28 -47.18 19.28 -24.56
CA ASP A 28 -46.84 17.87 -24.54
C ASP A 28 -47.49 17.09 -25.70
N GLU A 29 -47.20 15.80 -25.80
CA GLU A 29 -47.81 14.92 -26.83
C GLU A 29 -49.34 15.00 -26.82
N ARG A 30 -49.95 15.02 -25.64
CA ARG A 30 -51.41 15.13 -25.51
C ARG A 30 -51.95 16.41 -26.14
N ALA A 31 -51.27 17.53 -25.96
CA ALA A 31 -51.65 18.80 -26.57
C ALA A 31 -51.42 18.82 -28.09
N LEU A 32 -50.30 18.24 -28.55
CA LEU A 32 -49.99 18.15 -29.97
C LEU A 32 -50.98 17.25 -30.73
N ASP A 33 -51.39 16.13 -30.12
CA ASP A 33 -52.40 15.23 -30.67
C ASP A 33 -53.78 15.89 -30.76
N ALA A 34 -54.15 16.68 -29.76
CA ALA A 34 -55.47 17.32 -29.69
C ALA A 34 -55.59 18.59 -30.55
N ARG A 35 -54.52 19.39 -30.64
CA ARG A 35 -54.55 20.74 -31.25
C ARG A 35 -53.71 20.88 -32.52
N GLY A 36 -52.99 19.83 -32.92
CA GLY A 36 -52.16 19.80 -34.11
C GLY A 36 -50.67 20.00 -33.81
N GLN A 37 -49.85 19.78 -34.84
CA GLN A 37 -48.39 19.81 -34.73
C GLN A 37 -47.83 21.20 -34.47
N TRP A 38 -46.70 21.27 -33.76
CA TRP A 38 -45.92 22.48 -33.57
C TRP A 38 -45.23 22.91 -34.88
N PRO A 39 -45.07 24.22 -35.18
CA PRO A 39 -45.48 25.38 -34.41
C PRO A 39 -46.99 25.69 -34.49
N TRP A 40 -47.60 26.00 -33.36
CA TRP A 40 -49.00 26.42 -33.29
C TRP A 40 -49.21 27.85 -33.84
N PRO A 41 -50.39 28.15 -34.43
CA PRO A 41 -50.79 29.51 -34.76
C PRO A 41 -50.77 30.40 -33.52
N ARG A 42 -50.40 31.68 -33.66
CA ARG A 42 -50.31 32.61 -32.52
C ARG A 42 -51.66 32.94 -31.91
N THR A 43 -52.75 32.77 -32.65
CA THR A 43 -54.11 32.82 -32.10
C THR A 43 -54.34 31.74 -31.05
N LEU A 44 -53.88 30.52 -31.29
CA LEU A 44 -53.98 29.42 -30.32
C LEU A 44 -53.07 29.66 -29.11
N MET A 45 -51.87 30.20 -29.33
CA MET A 45 -51.01 30.63 -28.23
C MET A 45 -51.65 31.74 -27.39
N ALA A 46 -52.32 32.70 -28.02
CA ALA A 46 -53.05 33.77 -27.35
C ALA A 46 -54.21 33.21 -26.50
N GLU A 47 -54.96 32.23 -27.02
CA GLU A 47 -56.00 31.53 -26.27
C GLU A 47 -55.45 30.81 -25.03
N LEU A 48 -54.32 30.09 -25.18
CA LEU A 48 -53.65 29.43 -24.07
C LEU A 48 -53.23 30.43 -22.99
N LEU A 49 -52.57 31.52 -23.37
CA LEU A 49 -52.12 32.53 -22.41
C LEU A 49 -53.29 33.22 -21.72
N ARG A 50 -54.38 33.55 -22.42
CA ARG A 50 -55.60 34.09 -21.80
C ARG A 50 -56.19 33.12 -20.77
N ALA A 51 -56.23 31.83 -21.08
CA ALA A 51 -56.73 30.80 -20.16
C ALA A 51 -55.84 30.68 -18.90
N ILE A 52 -54.52 30.75 -19.06
CA ILE A 52 -53.57 30.77 -17.92
C ILE A 52 -53.77 32.04 -17.08
N LEU A 53 -53.82 33.21 -17.72
CA LEU A 53 -53.95 34.51 -17.04
C LEU A 53 -55.27 34.64 -16.28
N ALA A 54 -56.36 34.07 -16.81
CA ALA A 54 -57.66 34.03 -16.13
C ALA A 54 -57.63 33.28 -14.78
N ALA A 55 -56.66 32.40 -14.56
CA ALA A 55 -56.49 31.69 -13.29
C ALA A 55 -55.79 32.53 -12.19
N GLY A 56 -55.23 33.69 -12.55
CA GLY A 56 -54.54 34.61 -11.62
C GLY A 56 -53.15 34.15 -11.17
N PRO A 57 -52.22 33.81 -12.09
CA PRO A 57 -50.85 33.48 -11.73
C PRO A 57 -50.08 34.71 -11.24
N ALA A 58 -49.01 34.49 -10.47
CA ALA A 58 -48.13 35.57 -10.01
C ALA A 58 -47.36 36.22 -11.18
N ALA A 59 -46.89 35.40 -12.12
CA ALA A 59 -46.36 35.82 -13.43
C ALA A 59 -46.34 34.62 -14.38
N VAL A 60 -46.35 34.89 -15.69
CA VAL A 60 -46.22 33.86 -16.74
C VAL A 60 -44.91 34.07 -17.48
N GLY A 61 -44.06 33.05 -17.50
CA GLY A 61 -42.83 33.02 -18.30
C GLY A 61 -43.02 32.14 -19.51
N VAL A 62 -42.70 32.66 -20.70
CA VAL A 62 -42.78 31.90 -21.94
C VAL A 62 -41.37 31.50 -22.37
N ASP A 63 -41.06 30.21 -22.25
CA ASP A 63 -39.79 29.59 -22.65
C ASP A 63 -39.75 29.31 -24.16
N LEU A 64 -40.22 30.28 -24.94
CA LEU A 64 -40.36 30.25 -26.39
C LEU A 64 -40.18 31.68 -26.92
N PHE A 65 -39.74 31.80 -28.17
CA PHE A 65 -39.65 33.08 -28.86
C PHE A 65 -40.34 33.03 -30.22
N PHE A 66 -40.96 34.15 -30.59
CA PHE A 66 -41.77 34.29 -31.81
C PHE A 66 -41.07 35.23 -32.80
N ALA A 67 -39.93 34.80 -33.35
CA ALA A 67 -39.04 35.66 -34.11
C ALA A 67 -39.50 35.96 -35.56
N GLU A 68 -40.24 35.04 -36.18
CA GLU A 68 -40.71 35.16 -37.57
C GLU A 68 -42.19 35.59 -37.65
N PRO A 69 -42.70 36.14 -38.76
CA PRO A 69 -44.15 36.37 -38.92
C PRO A 69 -44.98 35.08 -38.86
N ASP A 70 -46.21 35.16 -38.35
CA ASP A 70 -47.10 34.00 -38.26
C ASP A 70 -47.62 33.70 -39.65
N ARG A 71 -47.24 32.53 -40.18
CA ARG A 71 -47.67 32.08 -41.51
C ARG A 71 -49.02 31.40 -41.48
N ALA A 72 -49.46 30.91 -40.33
CA ALA A 72 -50.72 30.20 -40.15
C ALA A 72 -51.88 31.16 -39.86
N SER A 73 -51.62 32.30 -39.22
CA SER A 73 -52.64 33.32 -38.93
C SER A 73 -52.12 34.74 -39.19
N PRO A 74 -52.62 35.45 -40.24
CA PRO A 74 -52.21 36.82 -40.55
C PRO A 74 -52.43 37.84 -39.42
N ALA A 75 -53.39 37.59 -38.51
CA ALA A 75 -53.68 38.42 -37.34
C ALA A 75 -53.09 37.86 -36.03
N GLY A 76 -52.35 36.75 -36.09
CA GLY A 76 -51.88 36.03 -34.91
C GLY A 76 -50.91 36.84 -34.05
N ASP A 77 -50.01 37.62 -34.67
CA ASP A 77 -49.09 38.50 -33.96
C ASP A 77 -49.81 39.54 -33.09
N ALA A 78 -50.84 40.17 -33.66
CA ALA A 78 -51.65 41.17 -32.96
C ALA A 78 -52.47 40.52 -31.83
N ALA A 79 -53.10 39.36 -32.10
CA ALA A 79 -53.88 38.64 -31.10
C ALA A 79 -53.04 38.21 -29.89
N LEU A 80 -51.79 37.76 -30.13
CA LEU A 80 -50.87 37.38 -29.08
C LEU A 80 -50.36 38.59 -28.30
N ALA A 81 -50.07 39.71 -28.97
CA ALA A 81 -49.68 40.95 -28.31
C ALA A 81 -50.81 41.48 -27.41
N GLU A 82 -52.04 41.52 -27.90
CA GLU A 82 -53.22 41.93 -27.12
C GLU A 82 -53.48 41.01 -25.92
N ALA A 83 -53.24 39.70 -26.05
CA ALA A 83 -53.43 38.74 -24.97
C ALA A 83 -52.48 38.92 -23.78
N ILE A 84 -51.33 39.58 -23.98
CA ILE A 84 -50.31 39.75 -22.93
C ILE A 84 -50.12 41.22 -22.52
N GLU A 85 -50.77 42.15 -23.22
CA GLU A 85 -50.63 43.58 -22.95
C GLU A 85 -51.21 43.95 -21.58
N GLY A 86 -50.41 44.62 -20.75
CA GLY A 86 -50.79 44.99 -19.38
C GLY A 86 -50.72 43.84 -18.36
N GLU A 87 -50.40 42.63 -18.81
CA GLU A 87 -50.34 41.43 -17.98
C GLU A 87 -48.91 41.10 -17.52
N LYS A 88 -48.77 40.33 -16.43
CA LYS A 88 -47.48 39.92 -15.86
C LYS A 88 -46.82 38.79 -16.67
N VAL A 89 -46.60 39.03 -17.96
CA VAL A 89 -46.00 38.08 -18.90
C VAL A 89 -44.56 38.46 -19.23
N VAL A 90 -43.66 37.49 -19.13
CA VAL A 90 -42.24 37.60 -19.47
C VAL A 90 -41.93 36.71 -20.66
N LEU A 91 -41.31 37.28 -21.69
CA LEU A 91 -40.91 36.54 -22.88
C LEU A 91 -39.44 36.15 -22.83
N GLY A 92 -39.15 34.96 -23.34
CA GLY A 92 -37.79 34.49 -23.55
C GLY A 92 -37.04 35.29 -24.63
N ILE A 93 -35.76 35.54 -24.37
CA ILE A 93 -34.79 35.99 -25.39
C ILE A 93 -33.58 35.05 -25.36
N ALA A 94 -33.02 34.70 -26.50
CA ALA A 94 -31.79 33.92 -26.56
C ALA A 94 -30.60 34.84 -26.90
N GLY A 95 -29.48 34.65 -26.20
CA GLY A 95 -28.22 35.31 -26.52
C GLY A 95 -27.51 34.62 -27.68
N LEU A 96 -26.97 35.39 -28.62
CA LEU A 96 -26.25 34.87 -29.79
C LEU A 96 -24.79 35.33 -29.78
N GLU A 97 -23.87 34.46 -30.22
CA GLU A 97 -22.46 34.79 -30.44
C GLU A 97 -22.24 35.66 -31.70
N TYR A 98 -23.30 35.93 -32.46
CA TYR A 98 -23.27 36.81 -33.62
C TYR A 98 -24.43 37.81 -33.58
N ARG A 99 -24.29 38.93 -34.29
CA ARG A 99 -25.37 39.92 -34.47
C ARG A 99 -26.36 39.48 -35.54
N ASP A 100 -27.56 39.12 -35.13
CA ASP A 100 -28.69 38.90 -36.05
C ASP A 100 -29.18 40.24 -36.61
N ARG A 101 -29.22 40.36 -37.94
CA ARG A 101 -29.65 41.59 -38.64
C ARG A 101 -31.13 41.92 -38.42
N ARG A 102 -31.95 40.93 -38.05
CA ARG A 102 -33.39 41.13 -37.73
C ARG A 102 -33.58 41.93 -36.45
N PHE A 103 -32.60 41.91 -35.55
CA PHE A 103 -32.65 42.57 -34.24
C PHE A 103 -31.41 43.46 -34.03
N PRO A 104 -31.30 44.58 -34.77
CA PRO A 104 -30.09 45.41 -34.77
C PRO A 104 -29.91 46.24 -33.49
N PHE A 105 -30.96 46.40 -32.69
CA PHE A 105 -30.96 47.17 -31.45
C PHE A 105 -30.77 46.26 -30.23
N PRO A 106 -30.18 46.78 -29.13
CA PRO A 106 -30.11 46.07 -27.86
C PRO A 106 -31.50 45.66 -27.34
N PRO A 107 -31.59 44.59 -26.53
CA PRO A 107 -32.85 44.22 -25.89
C PRO A 107 -33.35 45.35 -24.98
N SER A 108 -34.67 45.44 -24.85
CA SER A 108 -35.27 46.06 -23.66
C SER A 108 -35.17 45.04 -22.52
N ALA A 109 -34.54 45.43 -21.41
CA ALA A 109 -34.38 44.58 -20.24
C ALA A 109 -34.66 45.41 -18.97
N ALA A 110 -34.89 44.71 -17.85
CA ALA A 110 -35.08 45.35 -16.56
C ALA A 110 -33.87 46.24 -16.19
N PRO A 111 -34.10 47.42 -15.59
CA PRO A 111 -33.01 48.25 -15.09
C PRO A 111 -32.19 47.50 -14.04
N VAL A 112 -30.86 47.48 -14.20
CA VAL A 112 -29.94 46.85 -13.24
C VAL A 112 -29.05 47.91 -12.62
N ARG A 113 -29.14 48.08 -11.29
CA ARG A 113 -28.25 48.95 -10.52
C ARG A 113 -27.01 48.16 -10.12
N ILE A 114 -25.85 48.58 -10.60
CA ILE A 114 -24.56 47.93 -10.31
C ILE A 114 -23.88 48.65 -9.15
N ALA A 115 -23.55 47.91 -8.10
CA ALA A 115 -22.73 48.33 -6.97
C ALA A 115 -21.45 47.48 -6.91
N ALA A 116 -20.53 47.73 -7.85
CA ALA A 116 -19.27 47.01 -7.99
C ALA A 116 -18.09 47.98 -8.08
N LYS A 117 -16.97 47.63 -7.44
CA LYS A 117 -15.72 48.41 -7.47
C LYS A 117 -14.83 48.08 -8.67
N ARG A 118 -15.13 47.00 -9.38
CA ARG A 118 -14.39 46.48 -10.54
C ARG A 118 -15.35 46.18 -11.69
N GLU A 119 -14.80 46.06 -12.89
CA GLU A 119 -15.56 45.57 -14.04
C GLU A 119 -15.96 44.10 -13.82
N LEU A 120 -17.22 43.80 -14.12
CA LEU A 120 -17.80 42.48 -13.90
C LEU A 120 -17.61 41.62 -15.15
N ALA A 121 -16.97 40.46 -14.99
CA ALA A 121 -16.70 39.50 -16.06
C ALA A 121 -17.93 38.63 -16.39
N LEU A 122 -19.07 39.26 -16.63
CA LEU A 122 -20.34 38.57 -16.94
C LEU A 122 -20.30 37.89 -18.31
N ARG A 123 -21.07 36.81 -18.48
CA ARG A 123 -21.28 36.17 -19.81
C ARG A 123 -21.75 37.23 -20.81
N ARG A 124 -21.10 37.28 -21.98
CA ARG A 124 -21.36 38.29 -23.02
C ARG A 124 -21.85 37.61 -24.30
N TYR A 125 -22.88 38.21 -24.90
CA TYR A 125 -23.42 37.87 -26.20
C TYR A 125 -23.31 39.08 -27.13
N ASP A 126 -23.01 38.82 -28.40
CA ASP A 126 -22.82 39.85 -29.42
C ASP A 126 -24.14 40.28 -30.05
N GLY A 127 -25.12 39.38 -30.08
CA GLY A 127 -26.47 39.63 -30.54
C GLY A 127 -27.53 38.86 -29.76
N GLN A 128 -28.74 38.84 -30.29
CA GLN A 128 -29.90 38.23 -29.64
C GLN A 128 -30.90 37.70 -30.65
N LEU A 129 -31.72 36.77 -30.17
CA LEU A 129 -32.94 36.30 -30.82
C LEU A 129 -34.10 36.54 -29.85
N GLN A 130 -35.12 37.27 -30.30
CA GLN A 130 -36.28 37.62 -29.48
C GLN A 130 -37.57 37.53 -30.29
N SER A 131 -38.71 37.61 -29.61
CA SER A 131 -40.01 37.75 -30.26
C SER A 131 -40.10 39.04 -31.09
N ARG A 132 -40.98 39.05 -32.09
CA ARG A 132 -41.22 40.22 -32.94
C ARG A 132 -41.49 41.49 -32.11
N PRO A 133 -41.11 42.69 -32.58
CA PRO A 133 -41.22 43.93 -31.79
C PRO A 133 -42.62 44.28 -31.28
N GLU A 134 -43.67 43.85 -31.98
CA GLU A 134 -45.08 44.05 -31.58
C GLU A 134 -45.41 43.22 -30.33
N ILE A 135 -45.18 41.91 -30.38
CA ILE A 135 -45.36 41.00 -29.23
C ILE A 135 -44.39 41.35 -28.11
N SER A 136 -43.13 41.59 -28.46
CA SER A 136 -42.08 41.88 -27.49
C SER A 136 -42.47 43.09 -26.66
N ARG A 137 -42.95 44.20 -27.25
CA ARG A 137 -43.34 45.43 -26.53
C ARG A 137 -44.53 45.25 -25.58
N ALA A 138 -45.49 44.38 -25.91
CA ALA A 138 -46.66 44.13 -25.07
C ALA A 138 -46.31 43.42 -23.74
N ALA A 139 -45.23 42.64 -23.72
CA ALA A 139 -44.80 41.91 -22.52
C ALA A 139 -44.26 42.84 -21.41
N ALA A 140 -44.54 42.49 -20.15
CA ALA A 140 -44.04 43.18 -18.97
C ALA A 140 -42.52 43.00 -18.75
N GLY A 141 -41.94 41.92 -19.28
CA GLY A 141 -40.51 41.62 -19.13
C GLY A 141 -39.94 40.82 -20.29
N ARG A 142 -38.60 40.84 -20.41
CA ARG A 142 -37.84 39.96 -21.31
C ARG A 142 -36.67 39.36 -20.55
N GLY A 143 -36.56 38.03 -20.57
CA GLY A 143 -35.54 37.31 -19.81
C GLY A 143 -34.76 36.34 -20.67
N LEU A 144 -33.47 36.19 -20.37
CA LEU A 144 -32.57 35.31 -21.09
C LEU A 144 -32.97 33.84 -20.87
N LEU A 145 -33.26 33.15 -21.97
CA LEU A 145 -33.28 31.70 -22.06
C LEU A 145 -31.83 31.24 -22.19
N SER A 146 -31.39 30.37 -21.29
CA SER A 146 -30.02 29.89 -21.31
C SER A 146 -30.00 28.39 -21.55
N SER A 147 -29.57 27.96 -22.73
CA SER A 147 -29.11 26.59 -22.98
C SER A 147 -27.77 26.59 -23.72
N ASP A 148 -26.72 27.06 -23.03
CA ASP A 148 -25.34 27.00 -23.55
C ASP A 148 -24.61 25.70 -23.14
N ALA A 149 -25.35 24.71 -22.62
CA ALA A 149 -24.75 23.49 -22.09
C ALA A 149 -24.76 22.38 -23.14
N LYS A 150 -23.65 22.24 -23.87
CA LYS A 150 -23.32 20.95 -24.50
C LYS A 150 -22.98 19.96 -23.39
N GLY A 151 -23.93 19.11 -22.99
CA GLY A 151 -23.73 18.03 -22.01
C GLY A 151 -24.54 18.20 -20.74
N VAL A 152 -23.89 18.13 -19.57
CA VAL A 152 -24.55 18.19 -18.26
C VAL A 152 -24.70 19.65 -17.80
N VAL A 153 -25.92 20.09 -17.54
CA VAL A 153 -26.20 21.43 -17.00
C VAL A 153 -25.83 21.46 -15.53
N ARG A 154 -24.85 22.29 -15.17
CA ARG A 154 -24.44 22.50 -13.76
C ARG A 154 -24.62 23.93 -13.28
N ARG A 155 -24.59 24.87 -14.22
CA ARG A 155 -24.61 26.30 -13.97
C ARG A 155 -25.48 27.00 -14.99
N VAL A 156 -26.20 28.02 -14.54
CA VAL A 156 -27.04 28.86 -15.41
C VAL A 156 -26.70 30.33 -15.15
N PRO A 157 -26.47 31.14 -16.19
CA PRO A 157 -26.31 32.59 -16.05
C PRO A 157 -27.63 33.20 -15.57
N LEU A 158 -27.61 33.88 -14.41
CA LEU A 158 -28.77 34.63 -13.91
C LEU A 158 -28.78 36.06 -14.41
N ILE A 159 -27.63 36.56 -14.83
CA ILE A 159 -27.48 37.84 -15.50
C ILE A 159 -26.37 37.73 -16.55
N ALA A 160 -26.62 38.25 -17.74
CA ALA A 160 -25.66 38.28 -18.82
C ALA A 160 -25.66 39.65 -19.50
N ARG A 161 -24.67 39.91 -20.35
CA ARG A 161 -24.55 41.14 -21.13
C ARG A 161 -24.84 40.86 -22.60
N ILE A 162 -25.83 41.54 -23.16
CA ILE A 162 -26.08 41.56 -24.61
C ILE A 162 -25.70 42.96 -25.12
N GLY A 163 -24.57 43.05 -25.82
CA GLY A 163 -23.98 44.34 -26.17
C GLY A 163 -23.56 45.13 -24.91
N GLN A 164 -24.30 46.18 -24.55
CA GLN A 164 -24.08 46.99 -23.35
C GLN A 164 -25.20 46.86 -22.31
N VAL A 165 -26.25 46.10 -22.62
CA VAL A 165 -27.42 45.94 -21.75
C VAL A 165 -27.23 44.69 -20.91
N LEU A 166 -27.49 44.80 -19.60
CA LEU A 166 -27.58 43.65 -18.71
C LEU A 166 -28.98 43.06 -18.80
N VAL A 167 -29.04 41.76 -19.04
CA VAL A 167 -30.29 41.02 -19.20
C VAL A 167 -30.35 39.95 -18.11
N PRO A 168 -31.39 39.95 -17.25
CA PRO A 168 -31.64 38.85 -16.32
C PRO A 168 -32.07 37.58 -17.04
N SER A 169 -31.93 36.42 -16.41
CA SER A 169 -32.54 35.18 -16.91
C SER A 169 -34.07 35.23 -16.84
N LEU A 170 -34.75 34.38 -17.62
CA LEU A 170 -36.21 34.25 -17.58
C LEU A 170 -36.73 34.08 -16.15
N SER A 171 -36.13 33.17 -15.39
CA SER A 171 -36.50 32.90 -14.01
C SER A 171 -36.37 34.13 -13.10
N VAL A 172 -35.31 34.93 -13.25
CA VAL A 172 -35.11 36.15 -12.44
C VAL A 172 -36.13 37.23 -12.83
N GLU A 173 -36.36 37.41 -14.12
CA GLU A 173 -37.30 38.42 -14.63
C GLU A 173 -38.74 38.11 -14.24
N MET A 174 -39.12 36.82 -14.26
CA MET A 174 -40.43 36.36 -13.76
C MET A 174 -40.63 36.71 -12.30
N ILE A 175 -39.63 36.44 -11.43
CA ILE A 175 -39.72 36.80 -10.01
C ILE A 175 -39.84 38.32 -9.84
N ARG A 176 -39.04 39.10 -10.59
CA ARG A 176 -39.08 40.58 -10.56
C ARG A 176 -40.48 41.10 -10.93
N VAL A 177 -41.05 40.61 -12.02
CA VAL A 177 -42.39 41.02 -12.50
C VAL A 177 -43.48 40.57 -11.52
N ALA A 178 -43.38 39.36 -10.96
CA ALA A 178 -44.34 38.86 -9.98
C ALA A 178 -44.45 39.76 -8.75
N ILE A 179 -43.30 40.23 -8.23
CA ILE A 179 -43.24 41.10 -7.03
C ILE A 179 -43.28 42.60 -7.34
N ASP A 180 -43.51 42.99 -8.59
CA ASP A 180 -43.52 44.39 -9.05
C ASP A 180 -42.24 45.18 -8.69
N ALA A 181 -41.09 44.50 -8.72
CA ALA A 181 -39.81 45.13 -8.42
C ALA A 181 -39.37 46.08 -9.56
N PRO A 182 -39.01 47.35 -9.26
CA PRO A 182 -38.70 48.34 -10.29
C PRO A 182 -37.32 48.17 -10.94
N LEU A 183 -36.38 47.52 -10.23
CA LEU A 183 -35.02 47.30 -10.68
C LEU A 183 -34.41 46.06 -10.02
N LEU A 184 -33.32 45.57 -10.61
CA LEU A 184 -32.46 44.54 -10.03
C LEU A 184 -31.20 45.18 -9.44
N GLY A 185 -30.71 44.66 -8.31
CA GLY A 185 -29.46 45.10 -7.71
C GLY A 185 -28.35 44.09 -7.96
N LEU A 186 -27.21 44.50 -8.50
CA LEU A 186 -26.04 43.63 -8.64
C LEU A 186 -24.88 44.18 -7.82
N THR A 187 -24.54 43.50 -6.73
CA THR A 187 -23.53 43.95 -5.76
C THR A 187 -22.31 43.04 -5.78
N ASP A 188 -21.11 43.61 -5.80
CA ASP A 188 -19.86 42.86 -5.63
C ASP A 188 -19.51 42.76 -4.14
N ARG A 189 -19.64 41.56 -3.57
CA ARG A 189 -19.29 41.30 -2.16
C ARG A 189 -17.79 41.04 -1.94
N GLY A 190 -16.99 41.06 -3.01
CA GLY A 190 -15.58 40.67 -2.97
C GLY A 190 -15.39 39.15 -3.03
N GLY A 191 -14.15 38.71 -3.25
CA GLY A 191 -13.81 37.29 -3.14
C GLY A 191 -14.52 36.36 -4.15
N GLU A 192 -14.52 36.71 -5.44
CA GLU A 192 -15.09 35.90 -6.53
C GLU A 192 -16.62 35.70 -6.51
N HIS A 193 -17.35 36.36 -5.62
CA HIS A 193 -18.81 36.24 -5.53
C HIS A 193 -19.52 37.55 -5.84
N LEU A 194 -20.63 37.44 -6.57
CA LEU A 194 -21.58 38.52 -6.79
C LEU A 194 -22.88 38.20 -6.06
N GLU A 195 -23.69 39.22 -5.83
CA GLU A 195 -24.99 39.08 -5.21
C GLU A 195 -26.04 39.82 -6.04
N LEU A 196 -27.09 39.11 -6.43
CA LEU A 196 -28.20 39.62 -7.19
C LEU A 196 -29.42 39.81 -6.28
N GLY A 197 -29.78 41.06 -6.03
CA GLY A 197 -30.96 41.44 -5.28
C GLY A 197 -32.18 41.58 -6.20
N ILE A 198 -33.27 40.90 -5.84
CA ILE A 198 -34.58 40.93 -6.49
C ILE A 198 -35.60 41.34 -5.41
N GLY A 199 -35.87 42.64 -5.29
CA GLY A 199 -36.64 43.17 -4.15
C GLY A 199 -35.95 42.86 -2.82
N ASN A 200 -36.60 42.05 -1.97
CA ASN A 200 -36.07 41.62 -0.68
C ASN A 200 -35.31 40.28 -0.74
N VAL A 201 -35.34 39.58 -1.88
CA VAL A 201 -34.64 38.31 -2.07
C VAL A 201 -33.22 38.59 -2.55
N SER A 202 -32.26 37.88 -1.96
CA SER A 202 -30.86 38.02 -2.34
C SER A 202 -30.27 36.69 -2.79
N VAL A 203 -29.71 36.70 -4.00
CA VAL A 203 -29.30 35.51 -4.71
C VAL A 203 -27.78 35.51 -4.91
N PRO A 204 -27.05 34.52 -4.39
CA PRO A 204 -25.60 34.42 -4.57
C PRO A 204 -25.24 33.99 -5.99
N LEU A 205 -24.26 34.66 -6.56
CA LEU A 205 -23.72 34.38 -7.89
C LEU A 205 -22.21 34.17 -7.84
N GLN A 206 -21.70 33.46 -8.83
CA GLN A 206 -20.28 33.41 -9.16
C GLN A 206 -19.86 34.71 -9.85
N SER A 207 -18.54 34.93 -9.99
CA SER A 207 -17.97 36.14 -10.59
C SER A 207 -18.41 36.40 -12.04
N ASP A 208 -18.89 35.37 -12.74
CA ASP A 208 -19.38 35.44 -14.12
C ASP A 208 -20.90 35.69 -14.24
N GLY A 209 -21.60 35.89 -13.11
CA GLY A 209 -23.04 36.11 -13.07
C GLY A 209 -23.89 34.84 -13.11
N SER A 210 -23.27 33.65 -13.05
CA SER A 210 -23.99 32.38 -13.00
C SER A 210 -24.18 31.85 -11.58
N MET A 211 -25.14 30.93 -11.44
CA MET A 211 -25.40 30.18 -10.22
C MET A 211 -25.18 28.68 -10.49
N TYR A 212 -24.69 27.94 -9.49
CA TYR A 212 -24.75 26.48 -9.50
C TYR A 212 -26.16 25.98 -9.16
N LEU A 213 -26.68 25.11 -10.03
CA LEU A 213 -27.97 24.47 -9.81
C LEU A 213 -27.83 23.31 -8.85
N TYR A 214 -28.74 23.26 -7.88
CA TYR A 214 -28.91 22.15 -6.96
C TYR A 214 -30.15 21.35 -7.36
N PHE A 215 -29.95 20.30 -8.14
CA PHE A 215 -31.05 19.54 -8.72
C PHE A 215 -31.74 18.65 -7.68
N GLY A 216 -33.06 18.64 -7.74
CA GLY A 216 -33.89 17.56 -7.22
C GLY A 216 -34.29 16.63 -8.36
N HIS A 217 -34.86 15.47 -8.02
CA HIS A 217 -35.43 14.56 -9.01
C HIS A 217 -36.55 15.26 -9.80
N GLU A 218 -36.74 14.80 -11.04
CA GLU A 218 -37.91 15.15 -11.84
C GLU A 218 -39.21 14.83 -11.07
N ASP A 219 -40.17 15.75 -11.15
CA ASP A 219 -41.44 15.65 -10.45
C ASP A 219 -42.59 15.95 -11.41
N GLY A 220 -43.36 14.90 -11.75
CA GLY A 220 -44.50 14.99 -12.65
C GLY A 220 -45.60 15.94 -12.16
N GLU A 221 -45.70 16.21 -10.86
CA GLU A 221 -46.69 17.14 -10.30
C GLU A 221 -46.43 18.60 -10.70
N ARG A 222 -45.24 18.92 -11.23
CA ARG A 222 -44.95 20.25 -11.80
C ARG A 222 -45.64 20.49 -13.13
N PHE A 223 -46.05 19.45 -13.84
CA PHE A 223 -46.49 19.54 -15.22
C PHE A 223 -48.01 19.51 -15.34
N VAL A 224 -48.52 20.46 -16.13
CA VAL A 224 -49.92 20.55 -16.53
C VAL A 224 -49.96 20.64 -18.05
N SER A 225 -50.69 19.73 -18.72
CA SER A 225 -50.78 19.77 -20.18
C SER A 225 -51.52 21.03 -20.64
N ALA A 226 -51.00 21.69 -21.68
CA ALA A 226 -51.64 22.84 -22.32
C ALA A 226 -53.07 22.50 -22.79
N GLU A 227 -53.33 21.24 -23.18
CA GLU A 227 -54.68 20.79 -23.54
C GLU A 227 -55.64 20.82 -22.35
N GLN A 228 -55.17 20.47 -21.16
CA GLN A 228 -56.02 20.48 -19.97
C GLN A 228 -56.39 21.92 -19.59
N ILE A 229 -55.49 22.88 -19.83
CA ILE A 229 -55.79 24.31 -19.67
C ILE A 229 -56.82 24.77 -20.70
N LEU A 230 -56.60 24.50 -21.99
CA LEU A 230 -57.48 24.92 -23.08
C LEU A 230 -58.88 24.29 -23.01
N SER A 231 -58.99 23.07 -22.50
CA SER A 231 -60.27 22.39 -22.29
C SER A 231 -60.98 22.78 -20.99
N GLY A 232 -60.35 23.58 -20.13
CA GLY A 232 -60.90 23.97 -18.82
C GLY A 232 -60.95 22.82 -17.80
N SER A 233 -60.13 21.79 -17.98
CA SER A 233 -60.11 20.58 -17.14
C SER A 233 -59.27 20.73 -15.87
N VAL A 234 -58.54 21.84 -15.71
CA VAL A 234 -57.63 22.09 -14.58
C VAL A 234 -58.26 23.11 -13.63
N PRO A 235 -58.35 22.79 -12.33
CA PRO A 235 -58.77 23.76 -11.31
C PRO A 235 -57.88 25.02 -11.28
N ALA A 236 -58.48 26.20 -11.19
CA ALA A 236 -57.76 27.48 -11.26
C ALA A 236 -56.76 27.69 -10.10
N ASP A 237 -56.98 27.04 -8.96
CA ASP A 237 -56.09 27.04 -7.79
C ASP A 237 -54.72 26.39 -8.07
N VAL A 238 -54.61 25.53 -9.09
CA VAL A 238 -53.31 24.96 -9.52
C VAL A 238 -52.36 26.05 -10.03
N LEU A 239 -52.90 27.08 -10.70
CA LEU A 239 -52.11 28.16 -11.31
C LEU A 239 -52.12 29.46 -10.49
N ARG A 240 -53.09 29.63 -9.59
CA ARG A 240 -53.25 30.85 -8.79
C ARG A 240 -52.02 31.13 -7.92
N ASP A 241 -51.55 32.37 -7.95
CA ASP A 241 -50.36 32.84 -7.21
C ASP A 241 -49.07 32.05 -7.50
N LYS A 242 -49.04 31.26 -8.59
CA LYS A 242 -47.86 30.51 -9.04
C LYS A 242 -47.11 31.25 -10.14
N LEU A 243 -45.81 30.97 -10.24
CA LEU A 243 -44.99 31.32 -11.39
C LEU A 243 -45.21 30.25 -12.48
N VAL A 244 -45.94 30.60 -13.54
CA VAL A 244 -46.33 29.65 -14.59
C VAL A 244 -45.33 29.72 -15.74
N LEU A 245 -44.68 28.61 -16.05
CA LEU A 245 -43.77 28.48 -17.19
C LEU A 245 -44.48 27.78 -18.35
N VAL A 246 -44.43 28.37 -19.54
CA VAL A 246 -45.00 27.78 -20.75
C VAL A 246 -43.85 27.33 -21.65
N GLY A 247 -43.81 26.04 -21.99
CA GLY A 247 -42.73 25.46 -22.79
C GLY A 247 -43.14 24.18 -23.52
N ILE A 248 -42.32 23.77 -24.49
CA ILE A 248 -42.54 22.54 -25.27
C ILE A 248 -41.85 21.37 -24.59
N THR A 249 -42.56 20.26 -24.41
CA THR A 249 -42.02 19.03 -23.79
C THR A 249 -42.24 17.77 -24.63
N GLY A 250 -42.96 17.86 -25.76
CA GLY A 250 -43.23 16.74 -26.68
C GLY A 250 -41.97 16.01 -27.18
N LEU A 251 -42.08 14.70 -27.32
CA LEU A 251 -41.07 13.76 -27.80
C LEU A 251 -40.77 14.02 -29.29
N GLY A 252 -39.65 14.68 -29.56
CA GLY A 252 -39.13 14.90 -30.93
C GLY A 252 -38.85 16.35 -31.29
N LEU A 253 -39.26 17.31 -30.45
CA LEU A 253 -39.06 18.76 -30.66
C LEU A 253 -37.83 19.34 -29.93
N LEU A 254 -37.02 18.48 -29.30
CA LEU A 254 -35.65 18.63 -28.77
C LEU A 254 -35.26 19.97 -28.10
N ASP A 255 -35.30 19.99 -26.76
CA ASP A 255 -34.29 20.64 -25.89
C ASP A 255 -34.25 19.94 -24.51
N TYR A 256 -33.84 18.66 -24.49
CA TYR A 256 -33.65 17.92 -23.24
C TYR A 256 -32.23 18.11 -22.72
N GLN A 257 -32.12 18.44 -21.44
CA GLN A 257 -30.88 18.72 -20.74
C GLN A 257 -30.54 17.57 -19.79
N VAL A 258 -29.26 17.17 -19.75
CA VAL A 258 -28.80 16.16 -18.79
C VAL A 258 -28.46 16.84 -17.47
N THR A 259 -28.99 16.34 -16.36
CA THR A 259 -28.70 16.86 -15.02
C THR A 259 -27.53 16.12 -14.37
N PRO A 260 -26.92 16.68 -13.31
CA PRO A 260 -25.92 15.99 -12.48
C PRO A 260 -26.42 14.67 -11.87
N LEU A 261 -27.73 14.51 -11.72
CA LEU A 261 -28.36 13.27 -11.27
C LEU A 261 -28.30 12.15 -12.34
N GLY A 262 -28.01 12.49 -13.59
CA GLY A 262 -28.03 11.57 -14.72
C GLY A 262 -29.38 11.49 -15.44
N GLU A 263 -30.35 12.29 -15.00
CA GLU A 263 -31.69 12.40 -15.58
C GLU A 263 -31.67 13.30 -16.82
N ARG A 264 -32.61 13.08 -17.74
CA ARG A 264 -32.84 13.94 -18.90
C ARG A 264 -34.16 14.67 -18.70
N ILE A 265 -34.08 15.98 -18.46
CA ILE A 265 -35.25 16.82 -18.19
C ILE A 265 -35.48 17.83 -19.33
N PRO A 266 -36.72 18.30 -19.55
CA PRO A 266 -36.99 19.39 -20.48
C PRO A 266 -36.27 20.69 -20.06
N GLY A 267 -35.84 21.52 -21.02
CA GLY A 267 -35.19 22.81 -20.74
C GLY A 267 -36.01 23.73 -19.83
N VAL A 268 -37.33 23.77 -20.02
CA VAL A 268 -38.25 24.54 -19.17
C VAL A 268 -38.24 24.11 -17.70
N GLU A 269 -37.94 22.84 -17.41
CA GLU A 269 -37.84 22.36 -16.02
C GLU A 269 -36.59 22.91 -15.32
N VAL A 270 -35.51 23.21 -16.06
CA VAL A 270 -34.33 23.89 -15.49
C VAL A 270 -34.75 25.25 -14.91
N HIS A 271 -35.62 25.98 -15.61
CA HIS A 271 -36.16 27.26 -15.12
C HIS A 271 -37.05 27.09 -13.89
N ALA A 272 -37.88 26.04 -13.84
CA ALA A 272 -38.72 25.73 -12.68
C ALA A 272 -37.86 25.41 -11.45
N GLN A 273 -36.89 24.49 -11.58
CA GLN A 273 -36.00 24.12 -10.48
C GLN A 273 -35.14 25.30 -10.00
N LEU A 274 -34.72 26.18 -10.92
CA LEU A 274 -34.00 27.40 -10.56
C LEU A 274 -34.86 28.37 -9.75
N ILE A 275 -36.14 28.54 -10.10
CA ILE A 275 -37.10 29.35 -9.32
C ILE A 275 -37.29 28.74 -7.93
N GLU A 276 -37.55 27.43 -7.85
CA GLU A 276 -37.67 26.72 -6.57
C GLU A 276 -36.42 26.91 -5.70
N GLN A 277 -35.23 26.78 -6.28
CA GLN A 277 -33.98 26.96 -5.55
C GLN A 277 -33.80 28.40 -5.03
N MET A 278 -34.16 29.40 -5.85
CA MET A 278 -34.14 30.81 -5.42
C MET A 278 -35.15 31.09 -4.31
N TYR A 279 -36.32 30.44 -4.36
CA TYR A 279 -37.37 30.58 -3.37
C TYR A 279 -37.03 29.89 -2.05
N ASP A 280 -36.46 28.67 -2.11
CA ASP A 280 -36.06 27.86 -0.95
C ASP A 280 -34.80 28.41 -0.25
N GLY A 281 -33.96 29.20 -0.93
CA GLY A 281 -32.72 29.74 -0.38
C GLY A 281 -31.57 28.73 -0.28
N ASN A 282 -31.70 27.56 -0.90
CA ASN A 282 -30.70 26.48 -0.86
C ASN A 282 -29.69 26.62 -2.01
N TYR A 283 -28.53 27.23 -1.73
CA TYR A 283 -27.55 27.54 -2.78
C TYR A 283 -26.29 26.69 -2.69
N LEU A 284 -25.82 26.22 -3.85
CA LEU A 284 -24.47 25.67 -3.99
C LEU A 284 -23.50 26.78 -4.39
N ARG A 285 -22.39 26.89 -3.67
CA ARG A 285 -21.38 27.93 -3.86
C ARG A 285 -20.00 27.31 -3.80
N ARG A 286 -19.09 27.76 -4.66
CA ARG A 286 -17.67 27.42 -4.51
C ARG A 286 -17.00 28.47 -3.62
N PRO A 287 -16.40 28.11 -2.48
CA PRO A 287 -15.86 29.11 -1.56
C PRO A 287 -14.72 29.92 -2.20
N THR A 288 -14.58 31.18 -1.77
CA THR A 288 -13.49 32.05 -2.22
C THR A 288 -12.14 31.42 -1.88
N GLY A 289 -11.25 31.33 -2.86
CA GLY A 289 -9.95 30.69 -2.64
C GLY A 289 -10.05 29.17 -2.44
N ALA A 290 -11.13 28.52 -2.88
CA ALA A 290 -11.26 27.07 -2.84
C ALA A 290 -10.04 26.34 -3.41
N THR A 291 -9.38 26.87 -4.43
CA THR A 291 -8.15 26.29 -4.99
C THR A 291 -7.00 26.27 -3.98
N TRP A 292 -6.87 27.30 -3.13
CA TRP A 292 -5.88 27.34 -2.05
C TRP A 292 -6.25 26.40 -0.91
N LEU A 293 -7.55 26.27 -0.60
CA LEU A 293 -8.04 25.27 0.36
C LEU A 293 -7.74 23.85 -0.13
N GLU A 294 -8.03 23.54 -1.39
CA GLU A 294 -7.72 22.27 -2.05
C GLU A 294 -6.21 21.98 -1.98
N ALA A 295 -5.37 22.97 -2.30
CA ALA A 295 -3.91 22.84 -2.18
C ALA A 295 -3.46 22.60 -0.73
N ALA A 296 -4.05 23.30 0.25
CA ALA A 296 -3.74 23.10 1.67
C ALA A 296 -4.15 21.69 2.15
N LEU A 297 -5.28 21.15 1.69
CA LEU A 297 -5.70 19.77 1.96
C LEU A 297 -4.70 18.77 1.40
N LEU A 298 -4.20 19.00 0.18
CA LEU A 298 -3.16 18.15 -0.42
C LEU A 298 -1.84 18.22 0.37
N LEU A 299 -1.40 19.43 0.75
CA LEU A 299 -0.16 19.63 1.49
C LEU A 299 -0.22 19.00 2.89
N THR A 300 -1.34 19.13 3.58
CA THR A 300 -1.55 18.54 4.92
C THR A 300 -1.63 17.02 4.84
N ALA A 301 -2.41 16.46 3.92
CA ALA A 301 -2.45 15.02 3.66
C ALA A 301 -1.06 14.48 3.30
N GLY A 302 -0.34 15.18 2.42
CA GLY A 302 1.00 14.80 2.01
C GLY A 302 2.01 14.84 3.14
N ALA A 303 2.02 15.90 3.96
CA ALA A 303 2.90 16.01 5.13
C ALA A 303 2.66 14.88 6.14
N LEU A 304 1.39 14.54 6.42
CA LEU A 304 1.05 13.40 7.28
C LEU A 304 1.63 12.09 6.74
N LEU A 305 1.48 11.82 5.44
CA LEU A 305 2.03 10.63 4.80
C LEU A 305 3.56 10.62 4.84
N VAL A 306 4.23 11.71 4.46
CA VAL A 306 5.70 11.80 4.46
C VAL A 306 6.29 11.57 5.85
N LEU A 307 5.66 12.13 6.90
CA LEU A 307 6.18 12.01 8.26
C LEU A 307 5.95 10.62 8.86
N TRP A 308 4.84 9.95 8.53
CA TRP A 308 4.44 8.71 9.20
C TRP A 308 4.80 7.45 8.42
N VAL A 309 4.63 7.44 7.09
CA VAL A 309 4.84 6.25 6.25
C VAL A 309 6.22 5.59 6.47
N PRO A 310 7.35 6.33 6.58
CA PRO A 310 8.66 5.71 6.80
C PRO A 310 8.84 5.06 8.18
N THR A 311 8.02 5.44 9.16
CA THR A 311 8.20 5.03 10.57
C THR A 311 7.32 3.84 10.97
N VAL A 312 6.33 3.49 10.15
CA VAL A 312 5.31 2.48 10.48
C VAL A 312 5.40 1.27 9.55
N ARG A 313 4.76 0.17 9.94
CA ARG A 313 4.69 -1.04 9.12
C ARG A 313 3.85 -0.79 7.84
N PRO A 314 4.11 -1.49 6.72
CA PRO A 314 3.40 -1.28 5.45
C PRO A 314 1.87 -1.41 5.52
N TRP A 315 1.36 -2.32 6.34
CA TRP A 315 -0.10 -2.44 6.51
C TRP A 315 -0.69 -1.24 7.27
N MET A 316 0.05 -0.68 8.24
CA MET A 316 -0.36 0.51 8.98
C MET A 316 -0.30 1.76 8.10
N SER A 317 0.70 1.86 7.20
CA SER A 317 0.79 2.96 6.25
C SER A 317 -0.35 2.91 5.22
N ALA A 318 -0.77 1.71 4.78
CA ALA A 318 -1.97 1.54 3.97
C ALA A 318 -3.24 1.96 4.73
N SER A 319 -3.37 1.59 6.01
CA SER A 319 -4.48 2.06 6.85
C SER A 319 -4.49 3.58 7.04
N LEU A 320 -3.31 4.21 7.16
CA LEU A 320 -3.17 5.67 7.24
C LEU A 320 -3.65 6.33 5.94
N LEU A 321 -3.26 5.83 4.77
CA LEU A 321 -3.78 6.35 3.49
C LEU A 321 -5.30 6.23 3.45
N ALA A 322 -5.85 5.06 3.79
CA ALA A 322 -7.30 4.85 3.80
C ALA A 322 -8.02 5.83 4.73
N ALA A 323 -7.46 6.10 5.92
CA ALA A 323 -7.98 7.08 6.86
C ALA A 323 -7.93 8.52 6.30
N VAL A 324 -6.80 8.92 5.69
CA VAL A 324 -6.66 10.24 5.04
C VAL A 324 -7.68 10.42 3.92
N LEU A 325 -7.86 9.41 3.06
CA LEU A 325 -8.85 9.43 1.99
C LEU A 325 -10.27 9.51 2.54
N ALA A 326 -10.60 8.75 3.59
CA ALA A 326 -11.90 8.79 4.24
C ALA A 326 -12.19 10.17 4.85
N VAL A 327 -11.19 10.81 5.48
CA VAL A 327 -11.32 12.18 6.02
C VAL A 327 -11.55 13.18 4.89
N LEU A 328 -10.81 13.11 3.79
CA LEU A 328 -11.04 13.99 2.63
C LEU A 328 -12.44 13.85 2.07
N VAL A 329 -12.94 12.61 1.91
CA VAL A 329 -14.33 12.35 1.46
C VAL A 329 -15.34 12.92 2.47
N ALA A 330 -15.14 12.68 3.77
CA ALA A 330 -16.03 13.19 4.81
C ALA A 330 -16.08 14.74 4.84
N LEU A 331 -14.92 15.40 4.69
CA LEU A 331 -14.84 16.86 4.57
C LEU A 331 -15.57 17.38 3.33
N GLY A 332 -15.43 16.69 2.20
CA GLY A 332 -16.13 17.02 0.96
C GLY A 332 -17.65 16.92 1.10
N LEU A 333 -18.14 15.82 1.70
CA LEU A 333 -19.57 15.62 1.96
C LEU A 333 -20.12 16.62 2.98
N ALA A 334 -19.37 16.94 4.04
CA ALA A 334 -19.74 17.94 5.03
C ALA A 334 -19.81 19.35 4.42
N ALA A 335 -18.83 19.71 3.59
CA ALA A 335 -18.83 20.96 2.85
C ALA A 335 -20.05 21.04 1.91
N PHE A 336 -20.35 19.97 1.17
CA PHE A 336 -21.51 19.92 0.28
C PHE A 336 -22.83 20.09 1.03
N ARG A 337 -22.99 19.41 2.17
CA ARG A 337 -24.18 19.55 3.04
C ARG A 337 -24.35 20.98 3.57
N ALA A 338 -23.25 21.72 3.73
CA ALA A 338 -23.27 23.14 4.09
C ALA A 338 -23.43 24.09 2.87
N GLY A 339 -23.63 23.57 1.66
CA GLY A 339 -23.80 24.34 0.43
C GLY A 339 -22.48 24.74 -0.26
N TYR A 340 -21.34 24.15 0.14
CA TYR A 340 -20.03 24.46 -0.42
C TYR A 340 -19.47 23.37 -1.33
N LEU A 341 -19.03 23.76 -2.52
CA LEU A 341 -18.40 22.88 -3.50
C LEU A 341 -16.88 22.91 -3.35
N VAL A 342 -16.31 21.87 -2.73
CA VAL A 342 -14.85 21.68 -2.54
C VAL A 342 -14.38 20.43 -3.29
N ASP A 343 -13.36 20.58 -4.12
CA ASP A 343 -12.79 19.48 -4.90
C ASP A 343 -11.81 18.64 -4.07
N VAL A 344 -12.31 17.57 -3.46
CA VAL A 344 -11.48 16.66 -2.64
C VAL A 344 -10.80 15.57 -3.48
N ALA A 345 -11.16 15.40 -4.75
CA ALA A 345 -10.57 14.37 -5.60
C ALA A 345 -9.12 14.70 -5.98
N ALA A 346 -8.82 15.96 -6.29
CA ALA A 346 -7.44 16.36 -6.60
C ALA A 346 -6.48 16.10 -5.41
N PRO A 347 -6.79 16.53 -4.17
CA PRO A 347 -6.01 16.15 -2.98
C PRO A 347 -5.91 14.64 -2.76
N ALA A 348 -7.02 13.90 -2.92
CA ALA A 348 -7.06 12.46 -2.72
C ALA A 348 -6.14 11.70 -3.69
N ILE A 349 -6.20 12.04 -4.98
CA ILE A 349 -5.34 11.46 -6.02
C ILE A 349 -3.88 11.80 -5.75
N GLY A 350 -3.59 13.07 -5.44
CA GLY A 350 -2.23 13.50 -5.11
C GLY A 350 -1.65 12.74 -3.90
N ALA A 351 -2.45 12.56 -2.84
CA ALA A 351 -2.06 11.77 -1.67
C ALA A 351 -1.81 10.29 -2.02
N ALA A 352 -2.65 9.69 -2.88
CA ALA A 352 -2.46 8.30 -3.32
C ALA A 352 -1.20 8.11 -4.16
N VAL A 353 -0.90 9.04 -5.09
CA VAL A 353 0.32 9.01 -5.91
C VAL A 353 1.56 9.18 -5.03
N LEU A 354 1.54 10.14 -4.11
CA LEU A 354 2.61 10.36 -3.15
C LEU A 354 2.86 9.12 -2.27
N PHE A 355 1.79 8.51 -1.74
CA PHE A 355 1.87 7.29 -0.96
C PHE A 355 2.51 6.14 -1.76
N ALA A 356 2.11 5.95 -3.02
CA ALA A 356 2.68 4.92 -3.88
C ALA A 356 4.20 5.11 -4.06
N GLY A 357 4.64 6.36 -4.27
CA GLY A 357 6.07 6.70 -4.33
C GLY A 357 6.83 6.40 -3.03
N LEU A 358 6.28 6.81 -1.88
CA LEU A 358 6.88 6.57 -0.56
C LEU A 358 6.92 5.08 -0.20
N LEU A 359 5.86 4.34 -0.52
CA LEU A 359 5.83 2.89 -0.28
C LEU A 359 6.86 2.17 -1.16
N ALA A 360 6.98 2.57 -2.43
CA ALA A 360 7.99 1.99 -3.32
C ALA A 360 9.41 2.27 -2.83
N SER A 361 9.72 3.49 -2.38
CA SER A 361 11.05 3.83 -1.88
C SER A 361 11.40 3.08 -0.59
N THR A 362 10.48 3.04 0.37
CA THR A 362 10.69 2.34 1.66
C THR A 362 10.85 0.83 1.48
N LEU A 363 10.09 0.22 0.56
CA LEU A 363 10.26 -1.19 0.22
C LEU A 363 11.61 -1.46 -0.48
N ALA A 364 12.01 -0.60 -1.41
CA ALA A 364 13.30 -0.73 -2.10
C ALA A 364 14.48 -0.63 -1.12
N GLU A 365 14.44 0.32 -0.17
CA GLU A 365 15.45 0.46 0.87
C GLU A 365 15.51 -0.78 1.77
N ALA A 366 14.36 -1.30 2.21
CA ALA A 366 14.30 -2.49 3.05
C ALA A 366 14.85 -3.74 2.33
N ASP A 367 14.56 -3.90 1.05
CA ASP A 367 15.08 -5.02 0.26
C ASP A 367 16.59 -4.91 0.02
N GLN A 368 17.12 -3.70 -0.19
CA GLN A 368 18.57 -3.48 -0.31
C GLN A 368 19.31 -3.85 0.98
N GLN A 369 18.80 -3.43 2.15
CA GLN A 369 19.39 -3.79 3.44
C GLN A 369 19.39 -5.30 3.67
N ARG A 370 18.30 -6.00 3.31
CA ARG A 370 18.21 -7.46 3.41
C ARG A 370 19.22 -8.18 2.52
N ARG A 371 19.46 -7.67 1.31
CA ARG A 371 20.46 -8.25 0.38
C ARG A 371 21.87 -8.12 0.95
N LEU A 372 22.25 -6.92 1.39
CA LEU A 372 23.56 -6.67 1.98
C LEU A 372 23.82 -7.56 3.21
N LEU A 373 22.83 -7.73 4.07
CA LEU A 373 22.95 -8.60 5.24
C LEU A 373 23.15 -10.08 4.84
N ARG A 374 22.39 -10.57 3.86
CA ARG A 374 22.54 -11.95 3.34
C ARG A 374 23.90 -12.17 2.70
N GLU A 375 24.39 -11.21 1.91
CA GLU A 375 25.71 -11.28 1.29
C GLU A 375 26.83 -11.32 2.34
N ALA A 376 26.73 -10.48 3.38
CA ALA A 376 27.68 -10.49 4.50
C ALA A 376 27.67 -11.83 5.25
N GLN A 377 26.49 -12.38 5.54
CA GLN A 377 26.35 -13.69 6.18
C GLN A 377 26.91 -14.83 5.31
N ALA A 378 26.61 -14.82 4.02
CA ALA A 378 27.11 -15.83 3.08
C ALA A 378 28.64 -15.77 2.96
N ARG A 379 29.24 -14.57 2.99
CA ARG A 379 30.70 -14.40 2.99
C ARG A 379 31.34 -15.01 4.24
N VAL A 380 30.84 -14.66 5.43
CA VAL A 380 31.37 -15.19 6.70
C VAL A 380 31.22 -16.72 6.77
N ALA A 381 30.07 -17.26 6.34
CA ALA A 381 29.88 -18.70 6.23
C ALA A 381 30.89 -19.34 5.27
N GLY A 382 31.11 -18.73 4.09
CA GLY A 382 32.11 -19.21 3.13
C GLY A 382 33.54 -19.20 3.66
N GLU A 383 33.92 -18.19 4.44
CA GLU A 383 35.24 -18.09 5.10
C GLU A 383 35.42 -19.20 6.16
N LEU A 384 34.38 -19.50 6.96
CA LEU A 384 34.42 -20.61 7.93
C LEU A 384 34.48 -21.99 7.26
N GLU A 385 33.76 -22.18 6.16
CA GLU A 385 33.79 -23.44 5.40
C GLU A 385 35.15 -23.70 4.75
N ALA A 386 35.85 -22.64 4.34
CA ALA A 386 37.23 -22.73 3.89
C ALA A 386 38.16 -23.15 5.04
N ALA A 387 37.99 -22.56 6.24
CA ALA A 387 38.75 -22.95 7.43
C ALA A 387 38.52 -24.42 7.81
N ARG A 388 37.27 -24.91 7.78
CA ARG A 388 36.95 -26.34 7.99
C ARG A 388 37.68 -27.25 7.01
N ARG A 389 37.69 -26.89 5.72
CA ARG A 389 38.38 -27.69 4.69
C ARG A 389 39.88 -27.78 4.95
N ILE A 390 40.51 -26.67 5.36
CA ILE A 390 41.92 -26.64 5.72
C ILE A 390 42.16 -27.50 6.96
N GLN A 391 41.36 -27.31 8.01
CA GLN A 391 41.45 -28.08 9.26
C GLN A 391 41.37 -29.59 9.02
N MET A 392 40.32 -30.05 8.33
CA MET A 392 40.12 -31.46 8.05
C MET A 392 41.21 -32.02 7.12
N GLY A 393 41.78 -31.21 6.24
CA GLY A 393 42.91 -31.59 5.39
C GLY A 393 44.26 -31.72 6.12
N LEU A 394 44.39 -31.21 7.34
CA LEU A 394 45.59 -31.40 8.17
C LEU A 394 45.62 -32.79 8.83
N LEU A 395 44.47 -33.42 9.02
CA LEU A 395 44.35 -34.72 9.68
C LEU A 395 44.80 -35.84 8.72
N PRO A 396 45.58 -36.84 9.18
CA PRO A 396 45.95 -37.96 8.33
C PRO A 396 44.73 -38.81 8.00
N ALA A 397 44.78 -39.55 6.90
CA ALA A 397 43.82 -40.60 6.57
C ALA A 397 44.50 -41.97 6.83
N PRO A 398 44.36 -42.57 8.03
CA PRO A 398 45.12 -43.77 8.40
C PRO A 398 44.98 -44.94 7.43
N ARG A 399 43.77 -45.14 6.88
CA ARG A 399 43.47 -46.20 5.92
C ARG A 399 44.29 -46.08 4.64
N GLU A 400 44.52 -44.84 4.19
CA GLU A 400 45.32 -44.56 3.00
C GLU A 400 46.81 -44.61 3.35
N LEU A 401 47.20 -44.02 4.48
CA LEU A 401 48.58 -43.95 4.94
C LEU A 401 49.19 -45.33 5.21
N PHE A 402 48.40 -46.27 5.74
CA PHE A 402 48.83 -47.60 6.14
C PHE A 402 48.19 -48.72 5.29
N ALA A 403 47.74 -48.43 4.07
CA ALA A 403 47.05 -49.40 3.20
C ALA A 403 47.83 -50.70 2.94
N TYR A 404 49.16 -50.65 3.00
CA TYR A 404 50.05 -51.80 2.77
C TYR A 404 50.63 -52.40 4.06
N GLU A 405 50.32 -51.82 5.21
CA GLU A 405 50.76 -52.34 6.50
C GLU A 405 49.95 -53.59 6.84
N ARG A 406 50.63 -54.64 7.32
CA ARG A 406 50.01 -55.92 7.67
C ARG A 406 50.18 -56.28 9.15
N ARG A 407 50.97 -55.49 9.89
CA ARG A 407 51.26 -55.73 11.29
C ARG A 407 50.22 -55.13 12.23
N PHE A 408 49.57 -54.05 11.79
CA PHE A 408 48.51 -53.39 12.53
C PHE A 408 47.49 -52.79 11.57
N THR A 409 46.28 -52.55 12.08
CA THR A 409 45.24 -51.76 11.41
C THR A 409 44.90 -50.57 12.29
N LEU A 410 44.84 -49.36 11.71
CA LEU A 410 44.46 -48.14 12.40
C LEU A 410 43.34 -47.42 11.63
N ASP A 411 42.33 -46.98 12.35
CA ASP A 411 41.28 -46.11 11.80
C ASP A 411 41.00 -44.94 12.75
N ALA A 412 40.51 -43.84 12.18
CA ALA A 412 40.23 -42.63 12.93
C ALA A 412 39.01 -41.89 12.37
N HIS A 413 38.30 -41.18 13.25
CA HIS A 413 37.15 -40.38 12.90
C HIS A 413 37.13 -39.11 13.76
N LEU A 414 36.79 -37.98 13.14
CA LEU A 414 36.61 -36.70 13.81
C LEU A 414 35.39 -36.00 13.22
N GLU A 415 34.45 -35.62 14.07
CA GLU A 415 33.21 -34.92 13.74
C GLU A 415 33.12 -33.65 14.61
N PRO A 416 33.45 -32.46 14.08
CA PRO A 416 33.40 -31.22 14.85
C PRO A 416 31.97 -30.84 15.23
N ALA A 417 31.77 -30.31 16.45
CA ALA A 417 30.49 -29.84 16.94
C ALA A 417 30.03 -28.52 16.29
N ARG A 418 30.98 -27.73 15.75
CA ARG A 418 30.73 -26.50 14.98
C ARG A 418 31.33 -26.63 13.58
N THR A 419 31.34 -25.54 12.81
CA THR A 419 32.00 -25.54 11.49
C THR A 419 33.46 -25.99 11.59
N VAL A 420 34.19 -25.56 12.62
CA VAL A 420 35.56 -25.96 12.96
C VAL A 420 35.68 -26.31 14.44
N GLY A 421 36.58 -27.23 14.77
CA GLY A 421 36.74 -27.84 16.10
C GLY A 421 38.10 -27.60 16.79
N GLY A 422 38.26 -27.98 18.05
CA GLY A 422 39.52 -28.05 18.80
C GLY A 422 40.18 -29.44 18.79
N ASP A 423 39.39 -30.49 18.54
CA ASP A 423 39.86 -31.86 18.50
C ASP A 423 40.84 -32.17 17.34
N PHE A 424 41.71 -33.16 17.56
CA PHE A 424 42.58 -33.71 16.52
C PHE A 424 43.14 -35.10 16.83
N TYR A 425 43.68 -35.71 15.79
CA TYR A 425 44.53 -36.89 15.89
C TYR A 425 45.69 -36.80 14.89
N ASP A 426 46.75 -37.55 15.14
CA ASP A 426 47.83 -37.80 14.18
C ASP A 426 48.33 -39.24 14.33
N CYS A 427 48.88 -39.78 13.25
CA CYS A 427 49.48 -41.10 13.23
C CYS A 427 50.55 -41.17 12.15
N PHE A 428 51.70 -41.73 12.47
CA PHE A 428 52.83 -41.88 11.55
C PHE A 428 53.84 -42.88 12.09
N MET A 429 54.63 -43.48 11.21
CA MET A 429 55.75 -44.32 11.60
C MET A 429 56.92 -43.43 12.05
N LEU A 430 57.50 -43.72 13.21
CA LEU A 430 58.77 -43.11 13.66
C LEU A 430 59.96 -43.70 12.90
N ASP A 431 59.86 -44.98 12.58
CA ASP A 431 60.82 -45.76 11.80
C ASP A 431 60.13 -46.99 11.18
N GLY A 432 60.87 -47.98 10.69
CA GLY A 432 60.28 -49.17 10.06
C GLY A 432 59.43 -50.06 10.98
N GLU A 433 59.51 -49.92 12.31
CA GLU A 433 58.87 -50.83 13.29
C GLU A 433 57.94 -50.13 14.27
N ARG A 434 58.13 -48.85 14.57
CA ARG A 434 57.39 -48.13 15.61
C ARG A 434 56.34 -47.18 15.03
N LEU A 435 55.07 -47.44 15.32
CA LEU A 435 53.94 -46.56 15.03
C LEU A 435 53.77 -45.56 16.19
N PHE A 436 53.75 -44.27 15.89
CA PHE A 436 53.28 -43.23 16.80
C PHE A 436 51.85 -42.83 16.44
N PHE A 437 50.96 -42.72 17.43
CA PHE A 437 49.64 -42.15 17.26
C PHE A 437 49.23 -41.32 18.48
N LEU A 438 48.36 -40.34 18.25
CA LEU A 438 47.82 -39.48 19.29
C LEU A 438 46.38 -39.09 19.03
N VAL A 439 45.67 -38.75 20.11
CA VAL A 439 44.40 -38.01 20.11
C VAL A 439 44.55 -36.85 21.06
N GLY A 440 44.04 -35.68 20.70
CA GLY A 440 44.00 -34.55 21.60
C GLY A 440 42.82 -33.64 21.37
N ASP A 441 42.50 -32.86 22.39
CA ASP A 441 41.44 -31.86 22.41
C ASP A 441 41.99 -30.54 22.95
N VAL A 442 41.65 -29.43 22.28
CA VAL A 442 42.01 -28.08 22.67
C VAL A 442 40.84 -27.44 23.40
N SER A 443 41.12 -26.89 24.60
CA SER A 443 40.13 -26.13 25.35
C SER A 443 39.56 -24.96 24.52
N GLY A 444 38.24 -24.89 24.41
CA GLY A 444 37.55 -23.83 23.64
C GLY A 444 36.97 -24.36 22.34
N LYS A 445 36.30 -23.50 21.57
CA LYS A 445 35.52 -23.91 20.37
C LYS A 445 35.66 -22.90 19.24
N GLY A 446 35.49 -23.36 18.00
CA GLY A 446 35.51 -22.50 16.82
C GLY A 446 36.93 -22.18 16.35
N LEU A 447 37.10 -21.03 15.68
CA LEU A 447 38.31 -20.73 14.89
C LEU A 447 39.59 -20.70 15.75
N GLY A 448 39.55 -20.09 16.94
CA GLY A 448 40.71 -20.02 17.83
C GLY A 448 41.25 -21.40 18.23
N ALA A 449 40.35 -22.29 18.68
CA ALA A 449 40.72 -23.67 19.04
C ALA A 449 41.27 -24.46 17.84
N SER A 450 40.69 -24.29 16.64
CA SER A 450 41.16 -24.97 15.42
C SER A 450 42.57 -24.57 14.97
N LEU A 451 42.98 -23.31 15.18
CA LEU A 451 44.32 -22.84 14.88
C LEU A 451 45.34 -23.38 15.89
N PHE A 452 44.98 -23.39 17.18
CA PHE A 452 45.81 -23.93 18.24
C PHE A 452 45.96 -25.45 18.12
N MET A 453 44.89 -26.14 17.70
CA MET A 453 44.91 -27.54 17.33
C MET A 453 45.97 -27.83 16.27
N ALA A 454 45.96 -27.08 15.16
CA ALA A 454 46.90 -27.27 14.07
C ALA A 454 48.35 -27.09 14.54
N LEU A 455 48.59 -26.08 15.38
CA LEU A 455 49.89 -25.83 16.01
C LEU A 455 50.32 -27.01 16.90
N ALA A 456 49.46 -27.45 17.82
CA ALA A 456 49.75 -28.53 18.75
C ALA A 456 50.08 -29.84 18.01
N LYS A 457 49.24 -30.23 17.05
CA LYS A 457 49.45 -31.41 16.19
C LYS A 457 50.80 -31.36 15.48
N SER A 458 51.11 -30.25 14.82
CA SER A 458 52.36 -30.09 14.07
C SER A 458 53.59 -30.09 14.97
N LEU A 459 53.54 -29.45 16.13
CA LEU A 459 54.66 -29.42 17.08
C LEU A 459 54.92 -30.79 17.70
N VAL A 460 53.87 -31.49 18.17
CA VAL A 460 54.01 -32.85 18.72
C VAL A 460 54.63 -33.78 17.68
N LYS A 461 54.13 -33.77 16.43
CA LYS A 461 54.69 -34.56 15.34
C LYS A 461 56.16 -34.21 15.05
N SER A 462 56.48 -32.92 15.00
CA SER A 462 57.85 -32.48 14.72
C SER A 462 58.83 -32.89 15.81
N ILE A 463 58.43 -32.80 17.08
CA ILE A 463 59.23 -33.22 18.23
C ILE A 463 59.45 -34.75 18.19
N ALA A 464 58.38 -35.51 17.97
CA ALA A 464 58.43 -36.97 17.89
C ALA A 464 59.39 -37.48 16.79
N LEU A 465 59.37 -36.85 15.62
CA LEU A 465 60.21 -37.23 14.48
C LEU A 465 61.67 -36.78 14.57
N ARG A 466 61.99 -35.76 15.39
CA ARG A 466 63.36 -35.26 15.58
C ARG A 466 64.10 -35.94 16.73
N GLY A 467 63.38 -36.39 17.75
CA GLY A 467 63.94 -37.16 18.86
C GLY A 467 64.13 -38.64 18.53
N ASP A 468 64.48 -39.46 19.52
CA ASP A 468 64.44 -40.92 19.40
C ASP A 468 62.99 -41.45 19.29
N GLY A 469 62.00 -40.61 19.64
CA GLY A 469 60.57 -40.86 19.47
C GLY A 469 60.02 -42.05 20.28
N GLY A 470 60.88 -42.80 20.97
CA GLY A 470 60.56 -44.06 21.63
C GLY A 470 59.86 -43.94 22.98
N ASP A 471 59.74 -42.73 23.54
CA ASP A 471 59.04 -42.46 24.79
C ASP A 471 58.03 -41.29 24.63
N PRO A 472 56.71 -41.57 24.62
CA PRO A 472 55.67 -40.54 24.54
C PRO A 472 55.75 -39.46 25.63
N ALA A 473 56.21 -39.79 26.84
CA ALA A 473 56.29 -38.84 27.94
C ALA A 473 57.33 -37.74 27.67
N GLU A 474 58.47 -38.07 27.05
CA GLU A 474 59.47 -37.09 26.65
C GLU A 474 58.95 -36.18 25.54
N VAL A 475 58.22 -36.75 24.57
CA VAL A 475 57.58 -36.00 23.48
C VAL A 475 56.56 -35.01 24.04
N LEU A 476 55.66 -35.45 24.93
CA LEU A 476 54.64 -34.58 25.52
C LEU A 476 55.24 -33.53 26.46
N ARG A 477 56.29 -33.85 27.22
CA ARG A 477 57.01 -32.86 28.04
C ARG A 477 57.66 -31.77 27.19
N ALA A 478 58.31 -32.14 26.08
CA ALA A 478 58.88 -31.16 25.15
C ALA A 478 57.78 -30.35 24.44
N ALA A 479 56.68 -30.99 24.04
CA ALA A 479 55.54 -30.32 23.43
C ALA A 479 54.87 -29.33 24.40
N ASN A 480 54.73 -29.69 25.69
CA ASN A 480 54.22 -28.82 26.74
C ASN A 480 55.01 -27.51 26.85
N ALA A 481 56.34 -27.62 26.88
CA ALA A 481 57.24 -26.47 26.96
C ALA A 481 57.23 -25.62 25.69
N GLU A 482 57.09 -26.24 24.51
CA GLU A 482 57.09 -25.54 23.23
C GLU A 482 55.74 -24.86 22.94
N ILE A 483 54.63 -25.58 23.07
CA ILE A 483 53.28 -25.05 22.85
C ILE A 483 52.98 -23.97 23.90
N GLY A 484 53.41 -24.16 25.15
CA GLY A 484 53.19 -23.22 26.24
C GLY A 484 53.99 -21.92 26.15
N ARG A 485 55.04 -21.84 25.30
CA ARG A 485 55.93 -20.68 25.21
C ARG A 485 55.22 -19.42 24.72
N ASP A 486 54.34 -19.56 23.73
CA ASP A 486 53.65 -18.47 23.04
C ASP A 486 52.13 -18.69 23.02
N ASN A 487 51.53 -18.83 24.21
CA ASN A 487 50.11 -19.10 24.41
C ASN A 487 49.38 -17.94 25.14
N PRO A 488 49.15 -16.79 24.47
CA PRO A 488 48.53 -15.61 25.10
C PRO A 488 47.06 -15.84 25.50
N GLU A 489 46.36 -16.73 24.79
CA GLU A 489 44.96 -17.07 25.05
C GLU A 489 44.81 -18.05 26.23
N SER A 490 45.92 -18.52 26.83
CA SER A 490 45.92 -19.49 27.94
C SER A 490 45.12 -20.76 27.66
N LEU A 491 45.10 -21.21 26.39
CA LEU A 491 44.45 -22.45 25.99
C LEU A 491 45.26 -23.65 26.47
N PHE A 492 44.60 -24.76 26.77
CA PHE A 492 45.28 -26.01 27.10
C PHE A 492 44.90 -27.11 26.12
N VAL A 493 45.72 -28.15 26.03
CA VAL A 493 45.49 -29.30 25.16
C VAL A 493 45.53 -30.57 25.97
N THR A 494 44.43 -31.32 26.00
CA THR A 494 44.44 -32.68 26.51
C THR A 494 45.01 -33.59 25.44
N VAL A 495 45.95 -34.49 25.75
CA VAL A 495 46.54 -35.39 24.74
C VAL A 495 46.78 -36.79 25.30
N PHE A 496 46.31 -37.81 24.59
CA PHE A 496 46.79 -39.17 24.72
C PHE A 496 47.74 -39.49 23.57
N ALA A 497 48.96 -39.95 23.87
CA ALA A 497 49.95 -40.34 22.86
C ALA A 497 50.54 -41.71 23.16
N ALA A 498 50.78 -42.50 22.10
CA ALA A 498 51.32 -43.85 22.24
C ALA A 498 52.27 -44.22 21.09
N VAL A 499 53.23 -45.07 21.42
CA VAL A 499 54.21 -45.68 20.51
C VAL A 499 54.05 -47.19 20.58
N LEU A 500 53.62 -47.79 19.47
CA LEU A 500 53.43 -49.23 19.31
C LEU A 500 54.57 -49.81 18.46
N ASP A 501 55.34 -50.73 19.03
CA ASP A 501 56.23 -51.59 18.27
C ASP A 501 55.38 -52.64 17.52
N ALA A 502 55.24 -52.46 16.21
CA ALA A 502 54.40 -53.27 15.35
C ALA A 502 54.88 -54.73 15.24
N ARG A 503 56.12 -55.03 15.64
CA ARG A 503 56.70 -56.38 15.54
C ARG A 503 56.44 -57.20 16.80
N THR A 504 56.50 -56.54 17.97
CA THR A 504 56.43 -57.20 19.29
C THR A 504 55.10 -56.97 20.01
N GLY A 505 54.31 -55.98 19.58
CA GLY A 505 53.09 -55.56 20.27
C GLY A 505 53.35 -54.75 21.55
N ARG A 506 54.61 -54.45 21.88
CA ARG A 506 54.95 -53.58 23.02
C ARG A 506 54.53 -52.15 22.72
N MET A 507 53.75 -51.57 23.62
CA MET A 507 53.26 -50.21 23.51
C MET A 507 53.67 -49.41 24.73
N ARG A 508 54.22 -48.22 24.49
CA ARG A 508 54.37 -47.18 25.51
C ARG A 508 53.33 -46.11 25.28
N TYR A 509 52.77 -45.56 26.34
CA TYR A 509 51.77 -44.50 26.24
C TYR A 509 51.92 -43.48 27.35
N CYS A 510 51.48 -42.26 27.11
CA CYS A 510 51.40 -41.20 28.09
C CYS A 510 50.08 -40.45 27.92
N ASN A 511 49.41 -40.14 29.02
CA ASN A 511 48.15 -39.40 29.02
C ASN A 511 48.33 -38.04 29.73
N ALA A 512 48.31 -36.96 28.95
CA ALA A 512 48.29 -35.58 29.43
C ALA A 512 46.85 -35.06 29.51
N GLY A 513 46.10 -35.56 30.49
CA GLY A 513 44.77 -35.04 30.85
C GLY A 513 43.63 -35.36 29.88
N HIS A 514 43.84 -36.26 28.92
CA HIS A 514 42.84 -36.70 27.94
C HIS A 514 41.97 -37.84 28.48
N GLU A 515 40.79 -38.03 27.88
CA GLU A 515 39.88 -39.11 28.25
C GLU A 515 40.60 -40.48 28.12
N PRO A 516 40.67 -41.28 29.20
CA PRO A 516 41.38 -42.55 29.21
C PRO A 516 40.96 -43.50 28.08
N PRO A 517 41.91 -44.01 27.27
CA PRO A 517 41.57 -44.93 26.19
C PRO A 517 41.09 -46.28 26.72
N VAL A 518 40.33 -46.99 25.89
CA VAL A 518 39.82 -48.32 26.18
C VAL A 518 40.68 -49.37 25.50
N LEU A 519 41.23 -50.29 26.29
CA LEU A 519 41.97 -51.46 25.85
C LEU A 519 41.07 -52.69 25.87
N CYS A 520 41.14 -53.52 24.83
CA CYS A 520 40.49 -54.82 24.79
C CYS A 520 41.49 -55.88 24.33
N GLN A 521 41.85 -56.80 25.23
CA GLN A 521 42.65 -57.97 24.89
C GLN A 521 41.75 -59.09 24.33
N PRO A 522 42.31 -60.03 23.54
CA PRO A 522 41.55 -61.16 23.01
C PRO A 522 40.86 -61.97 24.11
N GLY A 523 39.52 -61.96 24.12
CA GLY A 523 38.73 -62.75 25.07
C GLY A 523 38.56 -62.10 26.45
N GLU A 524 39.07 -60.88 26.66
CA GLU A 524 38.83 -60.08 27.85
C GLU A 524 37.75 -59.02 27.59
N ALA A 525 37.16 -58.49 28.66
CA ALA A 525 36.24 -57.36 28.54
C ALA A 525 37.02 -56.05 28.31
N PRO A 526 36.49 -55.09 27.55
CA PRO A 526 37.11 -53.78 27.38
C PRO A 526 37.31 -53.06 28.73
N GLN A 527 38.50 -52.50 28.94
CA GLN A 527 38.89 -51.81 30.18
C GLN A 527 39.54 -50.45 29.90
N ARG A 528 39.32 -49.48 30.79
CA ARG A 528 39.93 -48.14 30.67
C ARG A 528 41.36 -48.15 31.19
N LEU A 529 42.28 -47.56 30.43
CA LEU A 529 43.67 -47.34 30.85
C LEU A 529 43.80 -46.01 31.59
N ALA A 530 43.53 -46.03 32.89
CA ALA A 530 43.57 -44.84 33.75
C ALA A 530 44.96 -44.57 34.37
N ASP A 531 45.93 -45.46 34.16
CA ASP A 531 47.28 -45.31 34.67
C ASP A 531 48.04 -44.19 33.93
N CYS A 532 49.09 -43.65 34.55
CA CYS A 532 49.97 -42.63 33.95
C CYS A 532 49.26 -41.33 33.50
N ALA A 533 48.22 -40.92 34.25
CA ALA A 533 47.52 -39.66 34.04
C ALA A 533 48.33 -38.46 34.56
N GLY A 534 48.44 -37.42 33.72
CA GLY A 534 48.99 -36.11 34.05
C GLY A 534 48.01 -34.97 33.73
N PRO A 535 48.37 -33.70 34.01
CA PRO A 535 47.58 -32.55 33.61
C PRO A 535 47.62 -32.33 32.09
N PRO A 536 46.64 -31.61 31.51
CA PRO A 536 46.71 -31.17 30.12
C PRO A 536 47.96 -30.33 29.85
N LEU A 537 48.41 -30.35 28.60
CA LEU A 537 49.50 -29.50 28.13
C LEU A 537 49.12 -28.02 28.30
N CYS A 538 50.11 -27.18 28.55
CA CYS A 538 50.03 -25.74 28.81
C CYS A 538 49.37 -25.34 30.14
N VAL A 539 48.97 -26.31 30.99
CA VAL A 539 48.47 -26.02 32.35
C VAL A 539 49.61 -25.88 33.35
N ILE A 540 50.62 -26.76 33.28
CA ILE A 540 51.79 -26.77 34.17
C ILE A 540 53.06 -26.88 33.34
N ALA A 541 53.87 -25.82 33.27
CA ALA A 541 54.99 -25.69 32.32
C ALA A 541 56.05 -26.82 32.38
N ASP A 542 56.43 -27.27 33.58
CA ASP A 542 57.50 -28.26 33.79
C ASP A 542 57.00 -29.56 34.43
N PHE A 543 55.83 -30.05 34.02
CA PHE A 543 55.29 -31.29 34.58
C PHE A 543 56.09 -32.53 34.12
N PRO A 544 56.53 -33.41 35.05
CA PRO A 544 57.23 -34.64 34.72
C PRO A 544 56.24 -35.74 34.30
N TYR A 545 55.82 -35.73 33.04
CA TYR A 545 55.01 -36.81 32.47
C TYR A 545 55.71 -38.18 32.60
N ALA A 546 54.94 -39.24 32.80
CA ALA A 546 55.43 -40.60 32.93
C ALA A 546 54.75 -41.51 31.91
N SER A 547 55.51 -42.41 31.30
CA SER A 547 54.98 -43.40 30.35
C SER A 547 54.56 -44.69 31.05
N GLY A 548 53.40 -45.21 30.67
CA GLY A 548 52.97 -46.57 30.95
C GLY A 548 53.48 -47.52 29.86
N GLU A 549 53.76 -48.77 30.23
CA GLU A 549 54.09 -49.82 29.27
C GLU A 549 53.01 -50.92 29.32
N LEU A 550 52.60 -51.40 28.15
CA LEU A 550 51.75 -52.59 28.04
C LEU A 550 52.11 -53.40 26.79
N ALA A 551 51.71 -54.67 26.75
CA ALA A 551 51.83 -55.51 25.57
C ALA A 551 50.43 -55.75 24.98
N LEU A 552 50.21 -55.28 23.76
CA LEU A 552 49.00 -55.54 23.00
C LEU A 552 49.12 -56.94 22.39
N ALA A 553 48.25 -57.87 22.79
CA ALA A 553 48.26 -59.20 22.20
C ALA A 553 47.77 -59.13 20.73
N PRO A 554 48.13 -60.10 19.88
CA PRO A 554 47.55 -60.22 18.54
C PRO A 554 46.02 -60.25 18.61
N ASP A 555 45.35 -59.53 17.71
CA ASP A 555 43.90 -59.24 17.70
C ASP A 555 43.39 -58.35 18.85
N GLY A 556 44.27 -57.92 19.76
CA GLY A 556 43.97 -56.90 20.76
C GLY A 556 43.90 -55.52 20.12
N TRP A 557 43.01 -54.68 20.63
CA TRP A 557 42.85 -53.31 20.14
C TRP A 557 42.81 -52.29 21.28
N LEU A 558 43.21 -51.06 20.96
CA LEU A 558 43.08 -49.88 21.81
C LEU A 558 42.27 -48.81 21.07
N CYS A 559 41.26 -48.26 21.72
CA CYS A 559 40.43 -47.18 21.21
C CYS A 559 40.53 -45.96 22.14
N ALA A 560 41.10 -44.87 21.62
CA ALA A 560 41.10 -43.56 22.26
C ALA A 560 39.89 -42.74 21.75
N VAL A 561 39.25 -41.99 22.65
CA VAL A 561 38.09 -41.16 22.36
C VAL A 561 38.29 -39.79 22.99
N SER A 562 37.75 -38.73 22.39
CA SER A 562 37.65 -37.43 23.06
C SER A 562 36.48 -37.41 24.05
N ASP A 563 36.48 -36.41 24.93
CA ASP A 563 35.42 -36.22 25.91
C ASP A 563 34.06 -35.92 25.27
N GLY A 564 34.01 -35.40 24.04
CA GLY A 564 32.75 -35.24 23.30
C GLY A 564 31.98 -36.53 23.07
N VAL A 565 32.61 -37.71 23.23
CA VAL A 565 31.93 -39.01 23.29
C VAL A 565 31.30 -39.25 24.65
N THR A 566 32.08 -39.13 25.73
CA THR A 566 31.63 -39.41 27.09
C THR A 566 30.72 -38.33 27.65
N GLU A 567 30.83 -37.11 27.18
CA GLU A 567 30.04 -35.95 27.57
C GLU A 567 28.90 -35.63 26.60
N ALA A 568 28.66 -36.49 25.59
CA ALA A 568 27.49 -36.37 24.73
C ALA A 568 26.20 -36.41 25.57
N MET A 569 25.29 -35.47 25.33
CA MET A 569 24.06 -35.30 26.12
C MET A 569 22.83 -35.79 25.36
N ASN A 570 21.91 -36.43 26.08
CA ASN A 570 20.56 -36.66 25.58
C ASN A 570 19.68 -35.38 25.76
N PRO A 571 18.44 -35.34 25.25
CA PRO A 571 17.55 -34.17 25.40
C PRO A 571 17.17 -33.82 26.85
N ARG A 572 17.50 -34.67 27.83
CA ARG A 572 17.31 -34.42 29.27
C ARG A 572 18.57 -33.85 29.95
N GLY A 573 19.66 -33.68 29.20
CA GLY A 573 20.94 -33.19 29.73
C GLY A 573 21.78 -34.24 30.46
N GLU A 574 21.46 -35.54 30.31
CA GLU A 574 22.23 -36.62 30.94
C GLU A 574 23.40 -37.02 30.05
N LEU A 575 24.61 -37.13 30.61
CA LEU A 575 25.84 -37.52 29.90
C LEU A 575 25.80 -39.00 29.47
N TYR A 576 26.41 -39.31 28.33
CA TYR A 576 26.60 -40.66 27.82
C TYR A 576 27.45 -41.51 28.79
N GLY A 577 28.59 -40.97 29.19
CA GLY A 577 29.47 -41.50 30.22
C GLY A 577 30.27 -42.75 29.82
N ALA A 578 31.36 -42.98 30.55
CA ALA A 578 32.24 -44.14 30.38
C ALA A 578 31.52 -45.52 30.47
N PRO A 579 30.52 -45.76 31.33
CA PRO A 579 29.83 -47.05 31.40
C PRO A 579 29.13 -47.44 30.09
N ARG A 580 28.53 -46.47 29.38
CA ARG A 580 27.88 -46.73 28.10
C ARG A 580 28.88 -46.97 26.98
N LEU A 581 29.98 -46.21 26.98
CA LEU A 581 31.09 -46.43 26.04
C LEU A 581 31.61 -47.87 26.12
N LEU A 582 31.87 -48.37 27.33
CA LEU A 582 32.32 -49.75 27.52
C LEU A 582 31.26 -50.77 27.09
N ALA A 583 29.98 -50.51 27.36
CA ALA A 583 28.89 -51.36 26.93
C ALA A 583 28.75 -51.41 25.40
N ALA A 584 28.88 -50.27 24.70
CA ALA A 584 28.84 -50.18 23.26
C ALA A 584 30.01 -50.92 22.61
N LEU A 585 31.22 -50.74 23.15
CA LEU A 585 32.41 -51.46 22.69
C LEU A 585 32.30 -52.97 22.91
N THR A 586 31.75 -53.41 24.04
CA THR A 586 31.50 -54.82 24.34
C THR A 586 30.45 -55.41 23.39
N ALA A 587 29.35 -54.69 23.16
CA ALA A 587 28.25 -55.13 22.31
C ALA A 587 28.62 -55.18 20.82
N SER A 588 29.61 -54.39 20.38
CA SER A 588 30.05 -54.37 18.98
C SER A 588 30.50 -55.76 18.50
N GLY A 589 31.12 -56.57 19.36
CA GLY A 589 31.64 -57.91 19.06
C GLY A 589 32.72 -57.98 17.97
N SER A 590 32.94 -56.88 17.24
CA SER A 590 33.91 -56.74 16.18
C SER A 590 35.25 -56.31 16.73
N ARG A 591 36.31 -56.79 16.09
CA ARG A 591 37.69 -56.37 16.38
C ARG A 591 38.24 -55.46 15.29
N GLU A 592 37.49 -55.24 14.20
CA GLU A 592 37.94 -54.37 13.11
C GLU A 592 37.82 -52.89 13.54
N PRO A 593 38.90 -52.09 13.51
CA PRO A 593 38.88 -50.70 13.98
C PRO A 593 37.73 -49.88 13.40
N GLN A 594 37.45 -50.01 12.09
CA GLN A 594 36.33 -49.33 11.44
C GLN A 594 34.97 -49.66 12.06
N ALA A 595 34.73 -50.95 12.34
CA ALA A 595 33.47 -51.41 12.91
C ALA A 595 33.33 -50.96 14.37
N VAL A 596 34.45 -50.94 15.12
CA VAL A 596 34.52 -50.42 16.50
C VAL A 596 34.15 -48.94 16.52
N LEU A 597 34.76 -48.12 15.66
CA LEU A 597 34.46 -46.68 15.60
C LEU A 597 33.01 -46.42 15.17
N ALA A 598 32.51 -47.16 14.19
CA ALA A 598 31.13 -47.04 13.73
C ALA A 598 30.12 -47.40 14.81
N ALA A 599 30.38 -48.44 15.62
CA ALA A 599 29.52 -48.87 16.70
C ALA A 599 29.40 -47.80 17.80
N VAL A 600 30.54 -47.22 18.23
CA VAL A 600 30.55 -46.14 19.24
C VAL A 600 29.80 -44.91 18.71
N ARG A 601 30.11 -44.47 17.49
CA ARG A 601 29.47 -43.28 16.91
C ARG A 601 27.96 -43.42 16.77
N GLU A 602 27.50 -44.58 16.32
CA GLU A 602 26.06 -44.83 16.17
C GLU A 602 25.35 -44.88 17.53
N ASP A 603 25.97 -45.47 18.54
CA ASP A 603 25.39 -45.51 19.89
C ASP A 603 25.32 -44.12 20.54
N VAL A 604 26.37 -43.30 20.38
CA VAL A 604 26.39 -41.90 20.81
C VAL A 604 25.29 -41.09 20.11
N ARG A 605 25.16 -41.22 18.78
CA ARG A 605 24.09 -40.54 18.01
C ARG A 605 22.71 -40.97 18.46
N ARG A 606 22.49 -42.27 18.69
CA ARG A 606 21.23 -42.80 19.20
C ARG A 606 20.91 -42.27 20.58
N TYR A 607 21.91 -42.16 21.46
CA TYR A 607 21.74 -41.61 22.80
C TYR A 607 21.43 -40.11 22.79
N ALA A 608 22.14 -39.34 21.96
CA ALA A 608 21.91 -37.91 21.80
C ALA A 608 20.51 -37.60 21.24
N ALA A 609 19.92 -38.51 20.46
CA ALA A 609 18.53 -38.44 19.99
C ALA A 609 18.14 -37.10 19.34
N GLY A 610 19.07 -36.50 18.59
CA GLY A 610 18.89 -35.20 17.92
C GLY A 610 19.16 -33.97 18.78
N ALA A 611 19.66 -34.14 20.01
CA ALA A 611 20.23 -33.03 20.79
C ALA A 611 21.44 -32.42 20.06
N GLU A 612 21.64 -31.11 20.25
CA GLU A 612 22.80 -30.40 19.68
C GLU A 612 24.10 -30.96 20.29
N GLN A 613 25.09 -31.20 19.43
CA GLN A 613 26.38 -31.76 19.86
C GLN A 613 27.08 -30.78 20.80
N SER A 614 27.41 -31.25 22.00
CA SER A 614 28.04 -30.44 23.04
C SER A 614 29.50 -30.16 22.73
N ASP A 615 30.26 -31.16 22.29
CA ASP A 615 31.69 -31.04 21.94
C ASP A 615 32.11 -31.89 20.74
N ASP A 616 33.31 -31.65 20.21
CA ASP A 616 33.85 -32.40 19.09
C ASP A 616 33.96 -33.90 19.40
N VAL A 617 33.62 -34.76 18.44
CA VAL A 617 33.65 -36.22 18.62
C VAL A 617 34.81 -36.78 17.83
N THR A 618 35.85 -37.22 18.55
CA THR A 618 37.03 -37.86 17.97
C THR A 618 37.22 -39.26 18.49
N LEU A 619 37.55 -40.17 17.59
CA LEU A 619 37.76 -41.58 17.86
C LEU A 619 38.98 -42.07 17.07
N VAL A 620 39.91 -42.77 17.74
CA VAL A 620 41.04 -43.44 17.08
C VAL A 620 41.14 -44.86 17.62
N CYS A 621 41.20 -45.85 16.73
CA CYS A 621 41.33 -47.25 17.12
C CYS A 621 42.48 -47.91 16.38
N VAL A 622 43.35 -48.59 17.13
CA VAL A 622 44.46 -49.39 16.61
C VAL A 622 44.29 -50.84 17.04
N ARG A 623 44.51 -51.78 16.12
CA ARG A 623 44.55 -53.23 16.37
C ARG A 623 45.89 -53.79 15.92
N LEU A 624 46.48 -54.68 16.72
CA LEU A 624 47.61 -55.49 16.30
C LEU A 624 47.11 -56.73 15.53
N GLU A 625 47.64 -56.97 14.32
CA GLU A 625 47.22 -58.12 13.51
C GLU A 625 47.87 -59.42 13.99
N SER A 626 47.12 -60.53 13.93
CA SER A 626 47.70 -61.87 14.04
C SER A 626 48.54 -62.20 12.81
N ARG A 627 49.77 -62.70 13.03
CA ARG A 627 50.68 -63.11 11.94
C ARG A 627 50.14 -64.26 11.10
#